data_AF-A0A712HK96-F1
#
_entry.id   AF-A0A712HK96-F1
#
_cell.length_a   1.000
_cell.length_b   1.000
_cell.length_c   1.000
_cell.angle_alpha   90.00
_cell.angle_beta   90.00
_cell.angle_gamma   90.00
#
_symmetry.space_group_name_H-M   'P 1'
#
loop_
_entity.id
_entity.type
_entity.pdbx_description
1 polymer ?
#
loop_
_entity_poly.entity_id
_entity_poly.type
_entity_poly.pdbx_seq_one_letter_code
_entity_poly.pdbx_strand_id
1 'polypeptide(L)'
;LDEEGRWSQSSQKELDEISQRITALLDELSSNRHDAASQKIITEIREARQQYLESRFRILQDIQSHNRQAAIQEMMTRTVQVQKVYKDKVQELIAVQDAQMHNAGVQVEGDFKTNRTLLITLALISIAAGCVMGWYIVRSITRPLDEAVRFAEAIADGDLTRHITTDYKDETGVLLQALMAMKTRLLDIVQEVQNGSESISTAAAQIVAGNQDLAARTEEQASSVEETAASMEQITATVKNT
;
A
#
# COMPACT_ATOMS: atom_id res chain seq x y z
N LEU A 1 17.92 66.67 -27.93
CA LEU A 1 18.23 68.01 -28.46
C LEU A 1 17.43 69.00 -27.63
N ASP A 2 17.94 70.21 -27.39
CA ASP A 2 17.14 71.28 -26.76
C ASP A 2 15.94 71.67 -27.63
N GLU A 3 15.09 72.59 -27.14
CA GLU A 3 13.91 73.10 -27.86
C GLU A 3 14.24 73.71 -29.24
N GLU A 4 15.52 73.95 -29.54
CA GLU A 4 16.00 74.50 -30.82
C GLU A 4 16.73 73.46 -31.70
N GLY A 5 16.70 72.17 -31.34
CA GLY A 5 17.32 71.12 -32.13
C GLY A 5 18.85 71.08 -32.02
N ARG A 6 19.45 71.72 -31.01
CA ARG A 6 20.89 71.70 -30.74
C ARG A 6 21.23 70.69 -29.65
N TRP A 7 22.46 70.21 -29.69
CA TRP A 7 23.00 69.32 -28.68
C TRP A 7 23.14 70.06 -27.34
N SER A 8 22.49 69.56 -26.29
CA SER A 8 22.42 70.19 -24.97
C SER A 8 23.04 69.32 -23.87
N GLN A 9 23.49 69.94 -22.77
CA GLN A 9 23.94 69.20 -21.58
C GLN A 9 22.85 68.27 -21.02
N SER A 10 21.57 68.63 -21.14
CA SER A 10 20.45 67.78 -20.74
C SER A 10 20.36 66.50 -21.59
N SER A 11 20.57 66.60 -22.90
CA SER A 11 20.56 65.44 -23.82
C SER A 11 21.72 64.48 -23.52
N GLN A 12 22.89 65.02 -23.15
CA GLN A 12 24.05 64.21 -22.74
C GLN A 12 23.77 63.47 -21.43
N LYS A 13 23.20 64.15 -20.42
CA LYS A 13 22.87 63.56 -19.13
C LYS A 13 21.88 62.40 -19.26
N GLU A 14 20.82 62.57 -20.06
CA GLU A 14 19.82 61.51 -20.31
C GLU A 14 20.45 60.27 -20.98
N LEU A 15 21.35 60.48 -21.95
CA LEU A 15 22.06 59.38 -22.61
C LEU A 15 23.02 58.64 -21.67
N ASP A 16 23.63 59.35 -20.72
CA ASP A 16 24.50 58.76 -19.71
C ASP A 16 23.69 57.95 -18.68
N GLU A 17 22.51 58.44 -18.26
CA GLU A 17 21.57 57.70 -17.40
C GLU A 17 21.06 56.41 -18.07
N ILE A 18 20.64 56.49 -19.35
CA ILE A 18 20.24 55.31 -20.13
C ILE A 18 21.42 54.33 -20.25
N SER A 19 22.63 54.85 -20.48
CA SER A 19 23.83 54.03 -20.58
C SER A 19 24.09 53.28 -19.28
N GLN A 20 24.03 53.95 -18.13
CA GLN A 20 24.21 53.32 -16.82
C GLN A 20 23.15 52.24 -16.56
N ARG A 21 21.89 52.53 -16.89
CA ARG A 21 20.79 51.57 -16.74
C ARG A 21 20.99 50.31 -17.58
N ILE A 22 21.43 50.45 -18.83
CA ILE A 22 21.72 49.29 -19.70
C ILE A 22 22.88 48.47 -19.14
N THR A 23 23.94 49.12 -18.64
CA THR A 23 25.06 48.41 -17.99
C THR A 23 24.58 47.59 -16.80
N ALA A 24 23.79 48.20 -15.91
CA ALA A 24 23.22 47.51 -14.75
C ALA A 24 22.36 46.29 -15.13
N LEU A 25 21.51 46.43 -16.16
CA LEU A 25 20.69 45.34 -16.67
C LEU A 25 21.53 44.19 -17.25
N LEU A 26 22.61 44.50 -17.99
CA LEU A 26 23.50 43.48 -18.53
C LEU A 26 24.28 42.75 -17.43
N ASP A 27 24.66 43.47 -16.37
CA ASP A 27 25.33 42.89 -15.21
C ASP A 27 24.40 41.97 -14.42
N GLU A 28 23.17 42.42 -14.14
CA GLU A 28 22.12 41.61 -13.52
C GLU A 28 21.83 40.35 -14.35
N LEU A 29 21.69 40.51 -15.68
CA LEU A 29 21.45 39.39 -16.57
C LEU A 29 22.63 38.41 -16.59
N SER A 30 23.87 38.90 -16.53
CA SER A 30 25.06 38.03 -16.46
C SER A 30 25.20 37.31 -15.12
N SER A 31 24.75 37.93 -14.02
CA SER A 31 24.81 37.36 -12.67
C SER A 31 23.74 36.28 -12.47
N ASN A 32 22.53 36.51 -12.98
CA ASN A 32 21.39 35.62 -12.80
C ASN A 32 21.34 34.46 -13.81
N ARG A 33 22.19 34.48 -14.85
CA ARG A 33 22.21 33.47 -15.93
C ARG A 33 23.49 32.65 -15.89
N HIS A 34 23.35 31.34 -15.76
CA HIS A 34 24.47 30.39 -15.70
C HIS A 34 24.65 29.58 -16.98
N ASP A 35 23.80 29.76 -18.00
CA ASP A 35 23.97 29.04 -19.25
C ASP A 35 25.06 29.68 -20.12
N ALA A 36 25.99 28.84 -20.58
CA ALA A 36 27.17 29.29 -21.34
C ALA A 36 26.81 30.03 -22.64
N ALA A 37 25.68 29.67 -23.26
CA ALA A 37 25.19 30.32 -24.48
C ALA A 37 24.75 31.77 -24.22
N SER A 38 23.91 32.01 -23.21
CA SER A 38 23.49 33.37 -22.85
C SER A 38 24.66 34.21 -22.36
N GLN A 39 25.58 33.66 -21.57
CA GLN A 39 26.77 34.41 -21.12
C GLN A 39 27.64 34.88 -22.29
N LYS A 40 27.81 34.03 -23.31
CA LYS A 40 28.50 34.39 -24.54
C LYS A 40 27.79 35.52 -25.28
N ILE A 41 26.47 35.40 -25.49
CA ILE A 41 25.68 36.43 -26.20
C ILE A 41 25.69 37.76 -25.42
N ILE A 42 25.61 37.73 -24.08
CA ILE A 42 25.70 38.93 -23.23
C ILE A 42 27.06 39.61 -23.39
N THR A 43 28.14 38.83 -23.53
CA THR A 43 29.48 39.37 -23.78
C THR A 43 29.55 40.04 -25.16
N GLU A 44 29.05 39.38 -26.19
CA GLU A 44 28.96 39.94 -27.55
C GLU A 44 28.07 41.19 -27.62
N ILE A 45 26.99 41.24 -26.80
CA ILE A 45 26.17 42.44 -26.62
C ILE A 45 27.00 43.58 -26.00
N ARG A 46 27.78 43.32 -24.96
CA ARG A 46 28.64 44.34 -24.33
C ARG A 46 29.65 44.89 -25.35
N GLU A 47 30.27 44.03 -26.15
CA GLU A 47 31.23 44.42 -27.19
C GLU A 47 30.57 45.28 -28.28
N ALA A 48 29.42 44.85 -28.82
CA ALA A 48 28.68 45.61 -29.84
C ALA A 48 28.22 46.97 -29.29
N ARG A 49 27.80 46.99 -28.03
CA ARG A 49 27.40 48.22 -27.33
C ARG A 49 28.59 49.17 -27.14
N GLN A 50 29.76 48.67 -26.78
CA GLN A 50 30.96 49.49 -26.66
C GLN A 50 31.30 50.16 -28.00
N GLN A 51 31.30 49.38 -29.09
CA GLN A 51 31.54 49.91 -30.44
C GLN A 51 30.49 50.97 -30.84
N TYR A 52 29.24 50.80 -30.41
CA TYR A 52 28.17 51.77 -30.65
C TYR A 52 28.42 53.08 -29.89
N LEU A 53 28.81 53.01 -28.61
CA LEU A 53 29.13 54.18 -27.80
C LEU A 53 30.34 54.94 -28.34
N GLU A 54 31.39 54.23 -28.79
CA GLU A 54 32.57 54.84 -29.42
C GLU A 54 32.22 55.55 -30.74
N SER A 55 31.39 54.92 -31.58
CA SER A 55 30.93 55.52 -32.84
C SER A 55 30.06 56.75 -32.58
N ARG A 56 29.18 56.68 -31.58
CA ARG A 56 28.38 57.83 -31.11
C ARG A 56 29.27 58.98 -30.62
N PHE A 57 30.33 58.68 -29.86
CA PHE A 57 31.27 59.69 -29.38
C PHE A 57 31.97 60.42 -30.53
N ARG A 58 32.45 59.68 -31.56
CA ARG A 58 33.06 60.27 -32.76
C ARG A 58 32.08 61.20 -33.51
N ILE A 59 30.84 60.77 -33.69
CA ILE A 59 29.79 61.61 -34.31
C ILE A 59 29.59 62.92 -33.53
N LEU A 60 29.51 62.84 -32.19
CA LEU A 60 29.31 64.03 -31.35
C LEU A 60 30.52 64.98 -31.43
N GLN A 61 31.73 64.45 -31.46
CA GLN A 61 32.96 65.23 -31.64
C GLN A 61 33.02 65.91 -33.02
N ASP A 62 32.63 65.20 -34.08
CA ASP A 62 32.58 65.74 -35.44
C ASP A 62 31.51 66.85 -35.56
N ILE A 63 30.37 66.70 -34.89
CA ILE A 63 29.33 67.74 -34.83
C ILE A 63 29.85 68.98 -34.07
N GLN A 64 30.53 68.81 -32.93
CA GLN A 64 31.09 69.92 -32.15
C GLN A 64 32.19 70.67 -32.90
N SER A 65 33.03 69.95 -33.66
CA SER A 65 34.07 70.52 -34.52
C SER A 65 33.55 71.08 -35.84
N HIS A 66 32.23 71.16 -36.03
CA HIS A 66 31.54 71.64 -37.24
C HIS A 66 31.84 70.81 -38.50
N ASN A 67 32.36 69.58 -38.35
CA ASN A 67 32.66 68.67 -39.43
C ASN A 67 31.49 67.71 -39.72
N ARG A 68 30.40 68.27 -40.25
CA ARG A 68 29.16 67.51 -40.51
C ARG A 68 29.34 66.35 -41.49
N GLN A 69 30.28 66.47 -42.44
CA GLN A 69 30.53 65.42 -43.43
C GLN A 69 31.12 64.15 -42.79
N ALA A 70 32.09 64.32 -41.88
CA ALA A 70 32.67 63.20 -41.14
C ALA A 70 31.63 62.52 -40.23
N ALA A 71 30.79 63.31 -39.55
CA ALA A 71 29.69 62.78 -38.74
C ALA A 71 28.70 61.93 -39.55
N ILE A 72 28.30 62.38 -40.74
CA ILE A 72 27.41 61.61 -41.64
C ILE A 72 28.09 60.32 -42.11
N GLN A 73 29.39 60.39 -42.44
CA GLN A 73 30.14 59.22 -42.89
C GLN A 73 30.26 58.17 -41.77
N GLU A 74 30.64 58.55 -40.56
CA GLU A 74 30.69 57.65 -39.39
C GLU A 74 29.30 57.04 -39.11
N MET A 75 28.23 57.84 -39.20
CA MET A 75 26.86 57.37 -39.02
C MET A 75 26.48 56.29 -40.04
N MET A 76 26.70 56.56 -41.33
CA MET A 76 26.28 55.68 -42.41
C MET A 76 27.16 54.43 -42.54
N THR A 77 28.44 54.51 -42.20
CA THR A 77 29.38 53.40 -42.39
C THR A 77 29.55 52.54 -41.14
N ARG A 78 29.62 53.15 -39.95
CA ARG A 78 29.93 52.45 -38.69
C ARG A 78 28.71 52.32 -37.80
N THR A 79 28.03 53.43 -37.49
CA THR A 79 26.97 53.43 -36.47
C THR A 79 25.79 52.55 -36.88
N VAL A 80 25.29 52.66 -38.11
CA VAL A 80 24.17 51.84 -38.59
C VAL A 80 24.51 50.34 -38.54
N GLN A 81 25.73 49.96 -38.93
CA GLN A 81 26.16 48.56 -38.91
C GLN A 81 26.26 48.02 -37.49
N VAL A 82 26.92 48.75 -36.58
CA VAL A 82 27.08 48.32 -35.19
C VAL A 82 25.73 48.31 -34.46
N GLN A 83 24.83 49.26 -34.75
CA GLN A 83 23.48 49.26 -34.20
C GLN A 83 22.69 48.03 -34.65
N LYS A 84 22.83 47.61 -35.91
CA LYS A 84 22.23 46.36 -36.39
C LYS A 84 22.79 45.16 -35.63
N VAL A 85 24.11 45.01 -35.53
CA VAL A 85 24.75 43.92 -34.78
C VAL A 85 24.27 43.88 -33.33
N TYR A 86 24.19 45.03 -32.67
CA TYR A 86 23.72 45.12 -31.30
C TYR A 86 22.25 44.66 -31.17
N LYS A 87 21.36 45.09 -32.07
CA LYS A 87 19.96 44.64 -32.09
C LYS A 87 19.84 43.14 -32.38
N ASP A 88 20.58 42.63 -33.36
CA ASP A 88 20.57 41.23 -33.74
C ASP A 88 20.99 40.34 -32.55
N LYS A 89 22.01 40.77 -31.79
CA LYS A 89 22.45 40.04 -30.59
C LYS A 89 21.46 40.09 -29.43
N VAL A 90 20.76 41.20 -29.24
CA VAL A 90 19.66 41.28 -28.26
C VAL A 90 18.51 40.34 -28.66
N GLN A 91 18.16 40.28 -29.94
CA GLN A 91 17.13 39.36 -30.45
C GLN A 91 17.55 37.90 -30.32
N GLU A 92 18.81 37.59 -30.61
CA GLU A 92 19.38 36.25 -30.43
C GLU A 92 19.26 35.80 -28.97
N LEU A 93 19.57 36.69 -28.02
CA LEU A 93 19.39 36.41 -26.60
C LEU A 93 17.93 36.12 -26.26
N ILE A 94 17.00 36.97 -26.69
CA ILE A 94 15.55 36.77 -26.45
C ILE A 94 15.09 35.42 -27.00
N ALA A 95 15.50 35.05 -28.21
CA ALA A 95 15.13 33.79 -28.84
C ALA A 95 15.62 32.57 -28.05
N VAL A 96 16.85 32.61 -27.52
CA VAL A 96 17.37 31.55 -26.64
C VAL A 96 16.53 31.45 -25.36
N GLN A 97 16.14 32.57 -24.78
CA GLN A 97 15.34 32.59 -23.55
C GLN A 97 13.92 32.07 -23.77
N ASP A 98 13.28 32.45 -24.88
CA ASP A 98 11.95 31.96 -25.24
C ASP A 98 11.97 30.44 -25.47
N ALA A 99 12.98 29.92 -26.15
CA ALA A 99 13.15 28.49 -26.36
C ALA A 99 13.34 27.73 -25.04
N GLN A 100 14.16 28.26 -24.12
CA GLN A 100 14.36 27.68 -22.80
C GLN A 100 13.07 27.72 -21.96
N MET A 101 12.33 28.84 -21.97
CA MET A 101 11.07 28.99 -21.25
C MET A 101 10.00 28.03 -21.77
N HIS A 102 9.90 27.86 -23.09
CA HIS A 102 8.97 26.90 -23.69
C HIS A 102 9.33 25.46 -23.31
N ASN A 103 10.61 25.07 -23.41
CA ASN A 103 11.07 23.75 -23.01
C ASN A 103 10.84 23.46 -21.53
N ALA A 104 11.09 24.44 -20.66
CA ALA A 104 10.80 24.33 -19.22
C ALA A 104 9.30 24.17 -18.98
N GLY A 105 8.44 24.91 -19.69
CA GLY A 105 6.98 24.77 -19.60
C GLY A 105 6.49 23.37 -20.00
N VAL A 106 7.02 22.82 -21.10
CA VAL A 106 6.70 21.45 -21.55
C VAL A 106 7.20 20.39 -20.56
N GLN A 107 8.40 20.57 -20.00
CA GLN A 107 8.95 19.67 -18.98
C GLN A 107 8.08 19.66 -17.72
N VAL A 108 7.66 20.82 -17.24
CA VAL A 108 6.77 20.93 -16.07
C VAL A 108 5.47 20.17 -16.32
N GLU A 109 4.85 20.29 -17.50
CA GLU A 109 3.63 19.53 -17.83
C GLU A 109 3.88 18.01 -17.91
N GLY A 110 5.02 17.59 -18.47
CA GLY A 110 5.45 16.20 -18.54
C GLY A 110 5.71 15.57 -17.16
N ASP A 111 6.35 16.33 -16.27
CA ASP A 111 6.65 15.93 -14.89
C ASP A 111 5.38 15.74 -14.08
N PHE A 112 4.37 16.61 -14.26
CA PHE A 112 3.06 16.42 -13.63
C PHE A 112 2.38 15.12 -14.08
N LYS A 113 2.43 14.78 -15.37
CA LYS A 113 1.85 13.52 -15.88
C LYS A 113 2.60 12.31 -15.36
N THR A 114 3.93 12.36 -15.35
CA THR A 114 4.79 11.27 -14.88
C THR A 114 4.59 11.03 -13.39
N ASN A 115 4.64 12.08 -12.57
CA ASN A 115 4.41 11.99 -11.13
C ASN A 115 3.00 11.50 -10.80
N ARG A 116 1.98 11.98 -11.52
CA ARG A 116 0.61 11.50 -11.34
C ARG A 116 0.48 10.02 -11.66
N THR A 117 1.05 9.56 -12.77
CA THR A 117 1.02 8.13 -13.14
C THR A 117 1.75 7.28 -12.10
N LEU A 118 2.92 7.73 -11.61
CA LEU A 118 3.67 7.05 -10.57
C LEU A 118 2.81 6.90 -9.30
N LEU A 119 2.20 7.98 -8.81
CA LEU A 119 1.32 7.94 -7.63
C LEU A 119 0.12 7.01 -7.81
N ILE A 120 -0.53 7.03 -8.99
CA ILE A 120 -1.66 6.13 -9.28
C ILE A 120 -1.19 4.67 -9.29
N THR A 121 -0.06 4.36 -9.91
CA THR A 121 0.46 2.98 -9.94
C THR A 121 0.83 2.47 -8.55
N LEU A 122 1.47 3.31 -7.71
CA LEU A 122 1.77 2.94 -6.33
C LEU A 122 0.50 2.72 -5.51
N ALA A 123 -0.51 3.57 -5.67
CA ALA A 123 -1.80 3.40 -4.99
C ALA A 123 -2.49 2.08 -5.40
N LEU A 124 -2.50 1.76 -6.70
CA LEU A 124 -3.06 0.50 -7.20
C LEU A 124 -2.31 -0.72 -6.68
N ILE A 125 -0.97 -0.69 -6.66
CA ILE A 125 -0.15 -1.77 -6.09
C ILE A 125 -0.45 -1.96 -4.60
N SER A 126 -0.59 -0.86 -3.86
CA SER A 126 -0.87 -0.89 -2.42
C SER A 126 -2.24 -1.51 -2.13
N ILE A 127 -3.26 -1.15 -2.91
CA ILE A 127 -4.60 -1.74 -2.83
C ILE A 127 -4.55 -3.22 -3.18
N ALA A 128 -3.89 -3.59 -4.28
CA ALA A 128 -3.76 -4.98 -4.70
C ALA A 128 -3.05 -5.83 -3.65
N ALA A 129 -1.95 -5.34 -3.06
CA ALA A 129 -1.25 -6.01 -1.98
C ALA A 129 -2.14 -6.20 -0.74
N GLY A 130 -2.92 -5.18 -0.37
CA GLY A 130 -3.89 -5.27 0.73
C GLY A 130 -4.96 -6.33 0.47
N CYS A 131 -5.52 -6.38 -0.74
CA CYS A 131 -6.51 -7.40 -1.13
C CYS A 131 -5.91 -8.81 -1.11
N VAL A 132 -4.70 -9.00 -1.65
CA VAL A 132 -4.01 -10.29 -1.66
C VAL A 132 -3.72 -10.76 -0.24
N MET A 133 -3.21 -9.88 0.62
CA MET A 133 -2.92 -10.19 2.02
C MET A 133 -4.20 -10.54 2.79
N GLY A 134 -5.28 -9.77 2.61
CA GLY A 134 -6.57 -10.07 3.21
C GLY A 134 -7.14 -11.41 2.76
N TRP A 135 -7.08 -11.70 1.46
CA TRP A 135 -7.49 -12.99 0.90
C TRP A 135 -6.67 -14.15 1.48
N TYR A 136 -5.35 -13.95 1.62
CA TYR A 136 -4.45 -14.93 2.21
C TYR A 136 -4.82 -15.22 3.66
N ILE A 137 -4.99 -14.19 4.50
CA ILE A 137 -5.37 -14.34 5.92
C ILE A 137 -6.71 -15.07 6.08
N VAL A 138 -7.72 -14.70 5.29
CA VAL A 138 -9.04 -15.37 5.35
C VAL A 138 -8.93 -16.85 5.00
N ARG A 139 -8.10 -17.19 4.01
CA ARG A 139 -7.93 -18.58 3.56
C ARG A 139 -7.04 -19.40 4.49
N SER A 140 -6.00 -18.82 5.08
CA SER A 140 -5.04 -19.55 5.92
C SER A 140 -5.43 -19.57 7.40
N ILE A 141 -6.23 -18.62 7.88
CA ILE A 141 -6.56 -18.51 9.32
C ILE A 141 -8.07 -18.57 9.54
N THR A 142 -8.83 -17.65 8.95
CA THR A 142 -10.25 -17.50 9.30
C THR A 142 -11.08 -18.74 8.93
N ARG A 143 -10.87 -19.30 7.74
CA ARG A 143 -11.60 -20.51 7.30
C ARG A 143 -11.27 -21.76 8.14
N PRO A 144 -10.00 -22.14 8.36
CA PRO A 144 -9.68 -23.29 9.21
C PRO A 144 -10.19 -23.15 10.64
N LEU A 145 -10.17 -21.94 11.20
CA LEU A 145 -10.72 -21.68 12.54
C LEU A 145 -12.24 -21.83 12.58
N ASP A 146 -12.95 -21.33 11.57
CA ASP A 146 -14.41 -21.53 11.47
C ASP A 146 -14.77 -23.02 11.33
N GLU A 147 -14.01 -23.77 10.52
CA GLU A 147 -14.16 -25.23 10.42
C GLU A 147 -13.89 -25.92 11.77
N ALA A 148 -12.85 -25.51 12.49
CA ALA A 148 -12.53 -26.03 13.82
C ALA A 148 -13.67 -25.79 14.83
N VAL A 149 -14.24 -24.58 14.84
CA VAL A 149 -15.37 -24.21 15.70
C VAL A 149 -16.58 -25.09 15.39
N ARG A 150 -16.99 -25.16 14.12
CA ARG A 150 -18.15 -25.98 13.71
C ARG A 150 -17.95 -27.48 13.98
N PHE A 151 -16.72 -27.96 13.93
CA PHE A 151 -16.39 -29.34 14.27
C PHE A 151 -16.47 -29.58 15.79
N ALA A 152 -15.95 -28.65 16.59
CA ALA A 152 -16.06 -28.72 18.05
C ALA A 152 -17.53 -28.63 18.53
N GLU A 153 -18.35 -27.78 17.90
CA GLU A 153 -19.80 -27.71 18.16
C GLU A 153 -20.48 -29.06 17.89
N ALA A 154 -20.17 -29.71 16.77
CA ALA A 154 -20.73 -31.03 16.47
C ALA A 154 -20.34 -32.10 17.50
N ILE A 155 -19.09 -32.07 18.00
CA ILE A 155 -18.66 -32.95 19.08
C ILE A 155 -19.43 -32.65 20.37
N ALA A 156 -19.63 -31.37 20.70
CA ALA A 156 -20.37 -30.95 21.88
C ALA A 156 -21.84 -31.40 21.83
N ASP A 157 -22.44 -31.43 20.63
CA ASP A 157 -23.78 -31.96 20.38
C ASP A 157 -23.84 -33.50 20.36
N GLY A 158 -22.70 -34.19 20.48
CA GLY A 158 -22.59 -35.65 20.49
C GLY A 158 -22.47 -36.30 19.10
N ASP A 159 -22.38 -35.52 18.02
CA ASP A 159 -22.14 -36.03 16.67
C ASP A 159 -20.65 -36.30 16.44
N LEU A 160 -20.21 -37.52 16.80
CA LEU A 160 -18.84 -38.00 16.58
C LEU A 160 -18.62 -38.60 15.17
N THR A 161 -19.64 -38.56 14.30
CA THR A 161 -19.56 -39.16 12.96
C THR A 161 -18.87 -38.26 11.94
N ARG A 162 -18.78 -36.94 12.22
CA ARG A 162 -18.15 -35.98 11.32
C ARG A 162 -16.65 -36.20 11.16
N HIS A 163 -16.14 -35.74 10.02
CA HIS A 163 -14.72 -35.72 9.70
C HIS A 163 -14.31 -34.31 9.29
N ILE A 164 -13.07 -33.94 9.62
CA ILE A 164 -12.48 -32.65 9.26
C ILE A 164 -11.14 -32.89 8.58
N THR A 165 -10.87 -32.13 7.52
CA THR A 165 -9.62 -32.21 6.75
C THR A 165 -8.50 -31.48 7.48
N THR A 166 -7.34 -32.14 7.66
CA THR A 166 -6.20 -31.61 8.42
C THR A 166 -5.00 -31.28 7.52
N ASP A 167 -5.22 -30.92 6.25
CA ASP A 167 -4.14 -30.71 5.25
C ASP A 167 -3.34 -29.39 5.44
N TYR A 168 -3.67 -28.60 6.45
CA TYR A 168 -2.97 -27.36 6.77
C TYR A 168 -1.62 -27.66 7.44
N LYS A 169 -0.56 -26.98 7.00
CA LYS A 169 0.82 -27.18 7.50
C LYS A 169 1.24 -26.18 8.58
N ASP A 170 0.31 -25.36 9.04
CA ASP A 170 0.52 -24.32 10.04
C ASP A 170 -0.12 -24.72 11.38
N GLU A 171 -0.12 -23.80 12.35
CA GLU A 171 -0.69 -23.97 13.68
C GLU A 171 -2.19 -24.31 13.64
N THR A 172 -2.92 -23.86 12.61
CA THR A 172 -4.33 -24.21 12.44
C THR A 172 -4.52 -25.68 12.06
N GLY A 173 -3.59 -26.24 11.27
CA GLY A 173 -3.56 -27.67 10.97
C GLY A 173 -3.30 -28.53 12.21
N VAL A 174 -2.37 -28.09 13.06
CA VAL A 174 -2.09 -28.76 14.34
C VAL A 174 -3.32 -28.75 15.25
N LEU A 175 -4.04 -27.62 15.32
CA LEU A 175 -5.30 -27.50 16.05
C LEU A 175 -6.35 -28.50 15.53
N LEU A 176 -6.55 -28.55 14.21
CA LEU A 176 -7.52 -29.46 13.59
C LEU A 176 -7.16 -30.93 13.83
N GLN A 177 -5.87 -31.27 13.78
CA GLN A 177 -5.40 -32.62 14.10
C GLN A 177 -5.66 -32.99 15.56
N ALA A 178 -5.44 -32.06 16.49
CA ALA A 178 -5.74 -32.26 17.91
C ALA A 178 -7.24 -32.49 18.16
N LEU A 179 -8.12 -31.72 17.50
CA LEU A 179 -9.57 -31.92 17.58
C LEU A 179 -10.00 -33.28 17.02
N MET A 180 -9.39 -33.73 15.92
CA MET A 180 -9.67 -35.05 15.35
C MET A 180 -9.25 -36.19 16.30
N ALA A 181 -8.10 -36.04 16.98
CA ALA A 181 -7.65 -36.98 18.00
C ALA A 181 -8.61 -36.99 19.21
N MET A 182 -9.07 -35.83 19.68
CA MET A 182 -10.06 -35.70 20.75
C MET A 182 -11.36 -36.43 20.39
N LYS A 183 -11.90 -36.19 19.19
CA LYS A 183 -13.10 -36.87 18.70
C LYS A 183 -12.94 -38.40 18.69
N THR A 184 -11.79 -38.88 18.23
CA THR A 184 -11.50 -40.33 18.16
C THR A 184 -11.51 -40.94 19.56
N ARG A 185 -10.88 -40.28 20.53
CA ARG A 185 -10.90 -40.73 21.93
C ARG A 185 -12.28 -40.72 22.55
N LEU A 186 -13.10 -39.71 22.25
CA LEU A 186 -14.49 -39.67 22.72
C LEU A 186 -15.31 -40.82 22.14
N LEU A 187 -15.10 -41.16 20.87
CA LEU A 187 -15.78 -42.29 20.23
C LEU A 187 -15.41 -43.62 20.90
N ASP A 188 -14.12 -43.83 21.18
CA ASP A 188 -13.63 -45.03 21.88
C ASP A 188 -14.29 -45.16 23.27
N ILE A 189 -14.35 -44.07 24.03
CA ILE A 189 -14.98 -44.05 25.37
C ILE A 189 -16.47 -44.38 25.29
N VAL A 190 -17.20 -43.80 24.34
CA VAL A 190 -18.63 -44.08 24.15
C VAL A 190 -18.85 -45.56 23.80
N GLN A 191 -18.00 -46.13 22.94
CA GLN A 191 -18.08 -47.55 22.58
C GLN A 191 -17.81 -48.47 23.77
N GLU A 192 -16.83 -48.12 24.61
CA GLU A 192 -16.51 -48.88 25.83
C GLU A 192 -17.69 -48.86 26.82
N VAL A 193 -18.32 -47.70 27.02
CA VAL A 193 -19.51 -47.56 27.88
C VAL A 193 -20.70 -48.37 27.34
N GLN A 194 -20.90 -48.38 26.01
CA GLN A 194 -21.95 -49.17 25.37
C GLN A 194 -21.74 -50.68 25.60
N ASN A 195 -20.53 -51.18 25.34
CA ASN A 195 -20.18 -52.58 25.53
C ASN A 195 -20.29 -53.01 27.01
N GLY A 196 -19.89 -52.14 27.93
CA GLY A 196 -20.06 -52.35 29.37
C GLY A 196 -21.54 -52.44 29.77
N SER A 197 -22.38 -51.58 29.19
CA SER A 197 -23.85 -51.60 29.43
C SER A 197 -24.51 -52.88 28.91
N GLU A 198 -24.08 -53.38 27.74
CA GLU A 198 -24.55 -54.64 27.18
C GLU A 198 -24.13 -55.84 28.05
N SER A 199 -22.91 -55.82 28.58
CA SER A 199 -22.40 -56.83 29.51
C SER A 199 -23.21 -56.83 30.82
N ILE A 200 -23.52 -55.65 31.37
CA ILE A 200 -24.38 -55.52 32.56
C ILE A 200 -25.80 -56.02 32.27
N SER A 201 -26.38 -55.67 31.11
CA SER A 201 -27.71 -56.15 30.72
C SER A 201 -27.76 -57.67 30.63
N THR A 202 -26.74 -58.29 30.05
CA THR A 202 -26.60 -59.75 29.96
C THR A 202 -26.48 -60.39 31.35
N ALA A 203 -25.64 -59.83 32.23
CA ALA A 203 -25.49 -60.31 33.61
C ALA A 203 -26.79 -60.16 34.41
N ALA A 204 -27.52 -59.06 34.25
CA ALA A 204 -28.82 -58.86 34.88
C ALA A 204 -29.85 -59.90 34.41
N ALA A 205 -29.88 -60.25 33.12
CA ALA A 205 -30.74 -61.31 32.60
C ALA A 205 -30.40 -62.68 33.21
N GLN A 206 -29.11 -62.99 33.38
CA GLN A 206 -28.66 -64.20 34.07
C GLN A 206 -29.06 -64.23 35.55
N ILE A 207 -28.96 -63.09 36.26
CA ILE A 207 -29.42 -62.97 37.65
C ILE A 207 -30.92 -63.24 37.74
N VAL A 208 -31.73 -62.64 36.85
CA VAL A 208 -33.17 -62.87 36.83
C VAL A 208 -33.50 -64.35 36.63
N ALA A 209 -32.85 -65.01 35.66
CA ALA A 209 -33.03 -66.44 35.43
C ALA A 209 -32.62 -67.28 36.66
N GLY A 210 -31.48 -66.95 37.29
CA GLY A 210 -31.03 -67.63 38.52
C GLY A 210 -31.96 -67.41 39.71
N ASN A 211 -32.56 -66.23 39.83
CA ASN A 211 -33.51 -65.91 40.89
C ASN A 211 -34.85 -66.65 40.69
N GLN A 212 -35.27 -66.89 39.44
CA GLN A 212 -36.43 -67.73 39.12
C GLN A 212 -36.17 -69.21 39.48
N ASP A 213 -34.98 -69.74 39.17
CA ASP A 213 -34.60 -71.11 39.56
C ASP A 213 -34.57 -71.27 41.09
N LEU A 214 -33.97 -70.29 41.79
CA LEU A 214 -33.94 -70.30 43.26
C LEU A 214 -35.35 -70.22 43.87
N ALA A 215 -36.22 -69.36 43.32
CA ALA A 215 -37.61 -69.27 43.76
C ALA A 215 -38.35 -70.62 43.59
N ALA A 216 -38.21 -71.27 42.44
CA ALA A 216 -38.81 -72.59 42.18
C ALA A 216 -38.31 -73.65 43.18
N ARG A 217 -37.00 -73.70 43.45
CA ARG A 217 -36.43 -74.61 44.46
C ARG A 217 -36.88 -74.29 45.89
N THR A 218 -37.11 -73.02 46.20
CA THR A 218 -37.63 -72.59 47.51
C THR A 218 -39.08 -73.04 47.69
N GLU A 219 -39.91 -72.95 46.64
CA GLU A 219 -41.28 -73.49 46.64
C GLU A 219 -41.28 -75.01 46.82
N GLU A 220 -40.40 -75.74 46.11
CA GLU A 220 -40.25 -77.19 46.25
C GLU A 220 -39.82 -77.60 47.68
N GLN A 221 -38.86 -76.87 48.26
CA GLN A 221 -38.44 -77.09 49.65
C GLN A 221 -39.57 -76.80 50.65
N ALA A 222 -40.31 -75.70 50.46
CA ALA A 222 -41.44 -75.37 51.32
C ALA A 222 -42.49 -76.48 51.29
N SER A 223 -42.82 -77.00 50.11
CA SER A 223 -43.74 -78.13 49.94
C SER A 223 -43.25 -79.40 50.64
N SER A 224 -41.95 -79.72 50.53
CA SER A 224 -41.34 -80.87 51.21
C SER A 224 -41.38 -80.76 52.75
N VAL A 225 -41.21 -79.53 53.27
CA VAL A 225 -41.32 -79.24 54.71
C VAL A 225 -42.76 -79.36 55.18
N GLU A 226 -43.73 -78.88 54.40
CA GLU A 226 -45.16 -79.08 54.69
C GLU A 226 -45.52 -80.58 54.73
N GLU A 227 -45.05 -81.38 53.77
CA GLU A 227 -45.28 -82.83 53.76
C GLU A 227 -44.64 -83.53 54.97
N THR A 228 -43.44 -83.09 55.37
CA THR A 228 -42.77 -83.60 56.58
C THR A 228 -43.53 -83.22 57.85
N ALA A 229 -44.02 -81.98 57.95
CA ALA A 229 -44.82 -81.52 59.08
C ALA A 229 -46.14 -82.28 59.18
N ALA A 230 -46.84 -82.48 58.05
CA ALA A 230 -48.06 -83.29 57.99
C ALA A 230 -47.79 -84.75 58.40
N SER A 231 -46.68 -85.33 57.93
CA SER A 231 -46.24 -86.68 58.34
C SER A 231 -45.96 -86.76 59.84
N MET A 232 -45.32 -85.73 60.41
CA MET A 232 -45.08 -85.63 61.86
C MET A 232 -46.38 -85.46 62.67
N GLU A 233 -47.36 -84.69 62.17
CA GLU A 233 -48.69 -84.61 62.79
C GLU A 233 -49.39 -85.97 62.77
N GLN A 234 -49.32 -86.69 61.64
CA GLN A 234 -49.93 -88.00 61.49
C GLN A 234 -49.27 -89.05 62.40
N ILE A 235 -47.94 -89.02 62.54
CA ILE A 235 -47.19 -89.85 63.50
C ILE A 235 -47.60 -89.48 64.94
N THR A 236 -47.63 -88.19 65.28
CA THR A 236 -48.00 -87.71 66.62
C THR A 236 -49.44 -88.10 66.97
N ALA A 237 -50.38 -87.99 66.03
CA ALA A 237 -51.76 -88.43 66.19
C ALA A 237 -51.86 -89.96 66.37
N THR A 238 -51.02 -90.72 65.67
CA THR A 238 -50.93 -92.18 65.84
C THR A 238 -50.45 -92.55 67.24
N VAL A 239 -49.38 -91.88 67.74
CA VAL A 239 -48.84 -92.08 69.09
C VAL A 239 -49.83 -91.66 70.17
N LYS A 240 -50.66 -90.63 69.93
CA LYS A 240 -51.69 -90.18 70.88
C LYS A 240 -52.90 -91.13 70.96
N ASN A 241 -53.13 -91.92 69.91
CA ASN A 241 -54.24 -92.89 69.81
C ASN A 241 -53.85 -94.32 70.23
N THR A 242 -52.63 -94.52 70.74
CA THR A 242 -52.13 -95.77 71.32
C THR A 242 -51.75 -95.55 72.78
#